data_AF-A0A932HTG6-F1
#
_entry.id   AF-A0A932HTG6-F1
#
_cell.length_a   1.000
_cell.length_b   1.000
_cell.length_c   1.000
_cell.angle_alpha   90.00
_cell.angle_beta   90.00
_cell.angle_gamma   90.00
#
_symmetry.space_group_name_H-M   'P 1'
#
loop_
_entity.id
_entity.type
_entity.pdbx_description
1 polymer ?
#
loop_
_entity_poly.entity_id
_entity_poly.type
_entity_poly.pdbx_seq_one_letter_code
_entity_poly.pdbx_strand_id
1 'polypeptide(L)'
;MPVLFGHQFSQPDLAKRMGQPLQVAGVRLMDLSEGLERGVRIADVRTGSGLRFQVSLDRGMDLSLAEYKGMPLAWRSAQGDVHPSFYDPHGSGWARSFPGGLMTGCGITHAGRPCVDEGEELGMHGRLSNIPATNVSHATEWEGDRCFFRVKGEMRETSLFKDQLLLQRMIETELGIST
;
A
#
# COMPACT_ATOMS: atom_id res chain seq x y z
N MET A 1 -24.50 -0.53 8.54
CA MET A 1 -24.04 0.20 9.74
C MET A 1 -22.78 -0.46 10.27
N PRO A 2 -21.67 0.26 10.44
CA PRO A 2 -20.42 -0.27 11.00
C PRO A 2 -20.58 -0.72 12.47
N VAL A 3 -19.84 -1.76 12.84
CA VAL A 3 -19.68 -2.21 14.23
C VAL A 3 -18.33 -1.73 14.77
N LEU A 4 -18.35 -0.90 15.80
CA LEU A 4 -17.15 -0.40 16.46
C LEU A 4 -17.27 -0.67 17.96
N PHE A 5 -16.22 -1.23 18.55
CA PHE A 5 -16.17 -1.53 19.99
C PHE A 5 -17.38 -2.34 20.51
N GLY A 6 -17.94 -3.22 19.69
CA GLY A 6 -19.11 -4.05 20.04
C GLY A 6 -20.47 -3.37 19.87
N HIS A 7 -20.52 -2.15 19.32
CA HIS A 7 -21.76 -1.39 19.10
C HIS A 7 -21.95 -1.03 17.63
N GLN A 8 -23.19 -1.03 17.16
CA GLN A 8 -23.55 -0.52 15.84
C GLN A 8 -23.72 1.00 15.88
N PHE A 9 -23.18 1.70 14.89
CA PHE A 9 -23.32 3.15 14.77
C PHE A 9 -23.81 3.57 13.39
N SER A 10 -24.68 4.58 13.34
CA SER A 10 -25.02 5.28 12.10
C SER A 10 -24.03 6.42 11.85
N GLN A 11 -24.02 6.97 10.64
CA GLN A 11 -23.22 8.17 10.35
C GLN A 11 -23.56 9.35 11.30
N PRO A 12 -24.85 9.69 11.55
CA PRO A 12 -25.19 10.72 12.54
C PRO A 12 -24.74 10.41 13.97
N ASP A 13 -24.79 9.15 14.40
CA ASP A 13 -24.34 8.77 15.76
C ASP A 13 -22.84 8.98 15.93
N LEU A 14 -22.07 8.62 14.89
CA LEU A 14 -20.63 8.86 14.84
C LEU A 14 -20.30 10.35 14.83
N ALA A 15 -21.00 11.14 14.03
CA ALA A 15 -20.80 12.59 13.95
C ALA A 15 -21.07 13.31 15.28
N LYS A 16 -22.00 12.81 16.11
CA LYS A 16 -22.26 13.35 17.45
C LYS A 16 -21.16 13.03 18.47
N ARG A 17 -20.33 12.02 18.22
CA ARG A 17 -19.35 11.46 19.17
C ARG A 17 -17.91 11.75 18.79
N MET A 18 -17.64 12.11 17.54
CA MET A 18 -16.30 12.34 17.01
C MET A 18 -16.20 13.74 16.43
N GLY A 19 -15.23 14.51 16.91
CA GLY A 19 -14.83 15.75 16.25
C GLY A 19 -14.05 15.49 14.95
N GLN A 20 -13.31 14.38 14.89
CA GLN A 20 -12.52 13.99 13.73
C GLN A 20 -12.60 12.46 13.51
N PRO A 21 -12.91 11.97 12.29
CA PRO A 21 -13.02 10.52 12.02
C PRO A 21 -11.76 9.73 12.38
N LEU A 22 -10.57 10.32 12.13
CA LEU A 22 -9.26 9.73 12.47
C LEU A 22 -9.05 9.42 13.95
N GLN A 23 -9.94 9.88 14.84
CA GLN A 23 -10.01 9.43 16.22
C GLN A 23 -10.16 7.90 16.31
N VAL A 24 -10.98 7.31 15.43
CA VAL A 24 -11.33 5.89 15.45
C VAL A 24 -10.79 5.15 14.22
N ALA A 25 -10.92 5.75 13.03
CA ALA A 25 -10.67 5.07 11.76
C ALA A 25 -10.43 6.06 10.61
N GLY A 26 -9.92 5.57 9.50
CA GLY A 26 -9.70 6.35 8.28
C GLY A 26 -8.31 6.16 7.69
N VAL A 27 -7.99 7.01 6.72
CA VAL A 27 -6.71 7.02 6.01
C VAL A 27 -5.93 8.27 6.41
N ARG A 28 -4.66 8.10 6.77
CA ARG A 28 -3.73 9.22 7.02
C ARG A 28 -2.50 9.06 6.13
N LEU A 29 -2.17 10.12 5.39
CA LEU A 29 -0.92 10.18 4.63
C LEU A 29 0.24 10.56 5.55
N MET A 30 1.39 9.94 5.33
CA MET A 30 2.62 10.14 6.10
C MET A 30 3.83 10.03 5.18
N ASP A 31 4.94 10.64 5.59
CA ASP A 31 6.25 10.49 4.95
C ASP A 31 7.22 9.87 5.96
N LEU A 32 7.91 8.82 5.55
CA LEU A 32 8.99 8.24 6.34
C LEU A 32 10.21 9.16 6.30
N SER A 33 10.86 9.35 7.44
CA SER A 33 11.88 10.39 7.59
C SER A 33 13.29 9.86 7.83
N GLU A 34 13.52 8.56 7.89
CA GLU A 34 14.80 8.00 8.38
C GLU A 34 15.42 6.94 7.47
N GLY A 35 16.75 6.85 7.53
CA GLY A 35 17.52 5.82 6.84
C GLY A 35 17.21 5.67 5.35
N LEU A 36 17.15 4.41 4.89
CA LEU A 36 16.83 4.04 3.52
C LEU A 36 15.35 4.28 3.17
N GLU A 37 14.47 4.46 4.17
CA GLU A 37 13.04 4.67 3.99
C GLU A 37 12.70 6.16 3.80
N ARG A 38 13.67 7.06 4.05
CA ARG A 38 13.47 8.51 3.97
C ARG A 38 12.86 8.91 2.62
N GLY A 39 11.73 9.63 2.69
CA GLY A 39 10.98 10.13 1.53
C GLY A 39 9.91 9.17 1.02
N VAL A 40 9.79 7.95 1.56
CA VAL A 40 8.69 7.05 1.19
C VAL A 40 7.38 7.50 1.82
N ARG A 41 6.37 7.70 0.98
CA ARG A 41 5.01 8.08 1.33
C ARG A 41 4.19 6.84 1.69
N ILE A 42 3.46 6.93 2.79
CA ILE A 42 2.60 5.87 3.32
C ILE A 42 1.16 6.39 3.44
N ALA A 43 0.19 5.56 3.08
CA ALA A 43 -1.19 5.72 3.53
C ALA A 43 -1.46 4.72 4.66
N ASP A 44 -1.56 5.21 5.90
CA ASP A 44 -1.89 4.42 7.08
C ASP A 44 -3.42 4.31 7.19
N VAL A 45 -3.93 3.08 7.08
CA VAL A 45 -5.37 2.79 7.05
C VAL A 45 -5.78 2.09 8.33
N ARG A 46 -6.76 2.64 9.04
CA ARG A 46 -7.33 2.07 10.26
C ARG A 46 -8.83 1.84 10.10
N THR A 47 -9.28 0.63 10.37
CA THR A 47 -10.71 0.25 10.27
C THR A 47 -11.53 0.57 11.52
N GLY A 48 -10.88 0.81 12.67
CA GLY A 48 -11.55 1.06 13.95
C GLY A 48 -11.99 -0.21 14.72
N SER A 49 -11.88 -1.38 14.09
CA SER A 49 -12.24 -2.72 14.61
C SER A 49 -11.02 -3.61 14.89
N GLY A 50 -9.82 -3.06 14.69
CA GLY A 50 -8.55 -3.71 15.00
C GLY A 50 -7.66 -3.98 13.79
N LEU A 51 -8.22 -4.04 12.57
CA LEU A 51 -7.42 -4.16 11.35
C LEU A 51 -6.78 -2.80 11.01
N ARG A 52 -5.46 -2.79 10.86
CA ARG A 52 -4.67 -1.66 10.38
C ARG A 52 -3.65 -2.15 9.36
N PHE A 53 -3.46 -1.40 8.30
CA PHE A 53 -2.44 -1.70 7.30
C PHE A 53 -1.88 -0.42 6.69
N GLN A 54 -0.70 -0.54 6.09
CA GLN A 54 0.01 0.55 5.45
C GLN A 54 0.17 0.26 3.97
N VAL A 55 -0.29 1.21 3.15
CA VAL A 55 -0.06 1.22 1.71
C VAL A 55 1.20 2.03 1.44
N SER A 56 2.23 1.39 0.89
CA SER A 56 3.49 2.03 0.53
C SER A 56 3.35 2.67 -0.85
N LEU A 57 3.01 3.96 -0.89
CA LEU A 57 2.64 4.67 -2.12
C LEU A 57 3.80 4.77 -3.09
N ASP A 58 5.04 4.78 -2.61
CA ASP A 58 6.21 4.83 -3.47
C ASP A 58 6.73 3.44 -3.89
N ARG A 59 6.12 2.36 -3.36
CA ARG A 59 6.54 0.98 -3.63
C ARG A 59 5.41 0.19 -4.28
N GLY A 60 4.92 0.69 -5.41
CA GLY A 60 3.88 0.02 -6.18
C GLY A 60 2.50 0.01 -5.53
N MET A 61 2.27 0.77 -4.45
CA MET A 61 1.10 0.65 -3.57
C MET A 61 0.99 -0.74 -2.92
N ASP A 62 2.11 -1.29 -2.50
CA ASP A 62 2.17 -2.57 -1.80
C ASP A 62 1.73 -2.44 -0.32
N LEU A 63 1.33 -3.56 0.30
CA LEU A 63 0.87 -3.59 1.69
C LEU A 63 2.04 -3.99 2.60
N SER A 64 2.82 -2.99 3.00
CA SER A 64 4.12 -3.21 3.62
C SER A 64 4.02 -3.61 5.09
N LEU A 65 2.97 -3.16 5.80
CA LEU A 65 2.62 -3.57 7.16
C LEU A 65 1.13 -3.87 7.24
N ALA A 66 0.77 -4.95 7.95
CA ALA A 66 -0.62 -5.26 8.29
C ALA A 66 -0.67 -5.89 9.69
N GLU A 67 -1.60 -5.42 10.51
CA GLU A 67 -1.80 -5.90 11.87
C GLU A 67 -3.30 -6.04 12.19
N TYR A 68 -3.62 -6.99 13.06
CA TYR A 68 -4.93 -7.11 13.66
C TYR A 68 -4.81 -7.06 15.18
N LYS A 69 -5.39 -6.03 15.79
CA LYS A 69 -5.32 -5.77 17.25
C LYS A 69 -3.87 -5.75 17.76
N GLY A 70 -2.96 -5.18 16.97
CA GLY A 70 -1.52 -5.08 17.27
C GLY A 70 -0.73 -6.37 17.01
N MET A 71 -1.37 -7.45 16.55
CA MET A 71 -0.67 -8.66 16.14
C MET A 71 -0.30 -8.56 14.66
N PRO A 72 0.99 -8.74 14.29
CA PRO A 72 1.42 -8.67 12.89
C PRO A 72 0.81 -9.82 12.09
N LEU A 73 0.34 -9.50 10.87
CA LEU A 73 -0.24 -10.48 9.94
C LEU A 73 0.74 -10.95 8.86
N ALA A 74 1.91 -10.30 8.76
CA ALA A 74 2.90 -10.60 7.75
C ALA A 74 4.33 -10.39 8.26
N TRP A 75 5.28 -11.09 7.62
CA TRP A 75 6.71 -10.90 7.88
C TRP A 75 7.20 -9.57 7.31
N ARG A 76 8.18 -8.97 7.99
CA ARG A 76 8.86 -7.72 7.62
C ARG A 76 10.36 -7.95 7.49
N SER A 77 10.92 -7.42 6.42
CA SER A 77 12.37 -7.37 6.22
C SER A 77 13.02 -6.34 7.15
N ALA A 78 14.26 -6.60 7.55
CA ALA A 78 15.10 -5.64 8.28
C ALA A 78 15.46 -4.41 7.44
N GLN A 79 15.21 -4.43 6.13
CA GLN A 79 15.50 -3.33 5.21
C GLN A 79 14.50 -2.19 5.29
N GLY A 80 13.28 -2.46 5.77
CA GLY A 80 12.21 -1.48 5.76
C GLY A 80 11.57 -1.28 4.36
N ASP A 81 10.74 -0.25 4.25
CA ASP A 81 10.21 0.30 3.01
C ASP A 81 11.28 1.15 2.31
N VAL A 82 12.29 0.48 1.74
CA VAL A 82 13.42 1.15 1.06
C VAL A 82 12.93 2.10 -0.03
N HIS A 83 13.48 3.31 -0.09
CA HIS A 83 13.12 4.29 -1.11
C HIS A 83 13.51 3.79 -2.52
N PRO A 84 12.66 3.94 -3.56
CA PRO A 84 12.93 3.46 -4.91
C PRO A 84 14.22 3.96 -5.56
N SER A 85 14.80 5.06 -5.07
CA SER A 85 16.12 5.54 -5.53
C SER A 85 17.27 4.57 -5.24
N PHE A 86 17.06 3.59 -4.35
CA PHE A 86 18.03 2.54 -4.03
C PHE A 86 17.73 1.22 -4.74
N TYR A 87 16.76 1.19 -5.67
CA TYR A 87 16.41 -0.01 -6.41
C TYR A 87 17.54 -0.44 -7.36
N ASP A 88 17.93 -1.72 -7.25
CA ASP A 88 18.86 -2.39 -8.16
C ASP A 88 18.08 -3.37 -9.05
N PRO A 89 17.93 -3.08 -10.36
CA PRO A 89 17.16 -3.90 -11.28
C PRO A 89 17.92 -5.14 -11.79
N HIS A 90 19.21 -5.30 -11.50
CA HIS A 90 20.02 -6.37 -12.08
C HIS A 90 20.02 -7.62 -11.21
N GLY A 91 19.97 -8.80 -11.83
CA GLY A 91 20.01 -10.08 -11.11
C GLY A 91 19.05 -10.11 -9.91
N SER A 92 19.57 -10.50 -8.75
CA SER A 92 18.83 -10.54 -7.48
C SER A 92 18.82 -9.21 -6.71
N GLY A 93 19.20 -8.09 -7.34
CA GLY A 93 19.29 -6.76 -6.73
C GLY A 93 18.00 -6.30 -6.05
N TRP A 94 16.84 -6.68 -6.61
CA TRP A 94 15.51 -6.45 -6.04
C TRP A 94 15.42 -6.83 -4.54
N ALA A 95 16.05 -7.94 -4.15
CA ALA A 95 16.01 -8.46 -2.78
C ALA A 95 16.70 -7.56 -1.74
N ARG A 96 17.51 -6.57 -2.18
CA ARG A 96 18.13 -5.54 -1.32
C ARG A 96 17.17 -4.40 -0.94
N SER A 97 15.98 -4.39 -1.54
CA SER A 97 14.92 -3.40 -1.28
C SER A 97 13.57 -4.05 -0.95
N PHE A 98 13.53 -5.36 -0.71
CA PHE A 98 12.29 -6.10 -0.52
C PHE A 98 11.77 -5.91 0.92
N PRO A 99 10.63 -5.21 1.12
CA PRO A 99 10.11 -4.94 2.47
C PRO A 99 9.45 -6.16 3.13
N GLY A 100 9.07 -7.18 2.35
CA GLY A 100 8.09 -8.17 2.79
C GLY A 100 6.69 -7.55 2.83
N GLY A 101 5.93 -7.83 3.88
CA GLY A 101 4.59 -7.32 4.05
C GLY A 101 3.51 -8.32 3.62
N LEU A 102 2.26 -7.88 3.71
CA LEU A 102 1.09 -8.69 3.39
C LEU A 102 0.94 -8.92 1.88
N MET A 103 1.36 -7.93 1.08
CA MET A 103 1.31 -8.00 -0.38
C MET A 103 2.46 -7.20 -0.98
N THR A 104 3.15 -7.81 -1.93
CA THR A 104 4.20 -7.16 -2.72
C THR A 104 3.96 -7.45 -4.20
N GLY A 105 3.89 -6.40 -5.01
CA GLY A 105 3.70 -6.52 -6.44
C GLY A 105 4.95 -7.03 -7.14
N CYS A 106 4.81 -8.12 -7.90
CA CYS A 106 5.81 -8.57 -8.87
C CYS A 106 5.26 -8.30 -10.27
N GLY A 107 6.03 -7.67 -11.16
CA GLY A 107 5.53 -7.22 -12.46
C GLY A 107 6.03 -5.85 -12.89
N ILE A 108 5.38 -5.19 -13.87
CA ILE A 108 4.23 -5.72 -14.64
C ILE A 108 4.62 -6.29 -16.00
N THR A 109 5.79 -5.93 -16.51
CA THR A 109 6.33 -6.47 -17.77
C THR A 109 6.81 -7.92 -17.61
N HIS A 110 7.47 -8.22 -16.49
CA HIS A 110 7.95 -9.56 -16.14
C HIS A 110 7.92 -9.81 -14.64
N ALA A 111 7.94 -11.08 -14.24
CA ALA A 111 8.07 -11.49 -12.85
C ALA A 111 8.78 -12.85 -12.74
N GLY A 112 9.48 -13.07 -11.63
CA GLY A 112 10.13 -14.34 -11.32
C GLY A 112 11.61 -14.19 -11.05
N ARG A 113 12.36 -15.27 -11.32
CA ARG A 113 13.82 -15.32 -11.15
C ARG A 113 14.49 -14.46 -12.23
N PRO A 114 15.67 -13.89 -11.96
CA PRO A 114 16.44 -13.20 -12.99
C PRO A 114 16.75 -14.13 -14.16
N CYS A 115 16.66 -13.60 -15.38
CA CYS A 115 16.98 -14.34 -16.60
C CYS A 115 17.42 -13.38 -17.71
N VAL A 116 17.87 -13.97 -18.83
CA VAL A 116 17.98 -13.25 -20.10
C VAL A 116 16.85 -13.77 -20.98
N ASP A 117 16.02 -12.87 -21.47
CA ASP A 117 14.91 -13.18 -22.38
C ASP A 117 15.04 -12.33 -23.65
N GLU A 118 14.98 -12.98 -24.82
CA GLU A 118 15.21 -12.33 -26.12
C GLU A 118 16.46 -11.41 -26.21
N GLY A 119 17.49 -11.69 -25.40
CA GLY A 119 18.72 -10.90 -25.34
C GLY A 119 18.69 -9.71 -24.37
N GLU A 120 17.60 -9.51 -23.63
CA GLU A 120 17.45 -8.51 -22.57
C GLU A 120 17.65 -9.14 -21.19
N GLU A 121 18.45 -8.49 -20.33
CA GLU A 121 18.60 -8.91 -18.93
C GLU A 121 17.39 -8.44 -18.11
N LEU A 122 16.65 -9.41 -17.55
CA LEU A 122 15.49 -9.18 -16.72
C LEU A 122 15.82 -9.45 -15.25
N GLY A 123 15.57 -8.45 -14.41
CA GLY A 123 15.77 -8.53 -12.97
C GLY A 123 14.80 -9.46 -12.26
N MET A 124 15.07 -9.71 -10.98
CA MET A 124 14.13 -10.43 -10.12
C MET A 124 12.82 -9.64 -9.94
N HIS A 125 11.68 -10.33 -10.09
CA HIS A 125 10.33 -9.87 -9.75
C HIS A 125 9.79 -8.61 -10.45
N GLY A 126 10.48 -8.09 -11.47
CA GLY A 126 10.04 -6.89 -12.16
C GLY A 126 10.23 -5.62 -11.33
N ARG A 127 9.60 -4.54 -11.79
CA ARG A 127 9.82 -3.18 -11.29
C ARG A 127 8.69 -2.65 -10.43
N LEU A 128 7.51 -3.28 -10.44
CA LEU A 128 6.27 -2.76 -9.85
C LEU A 128 6.44 -2.28 -8.39
N SER A 129 7.01 -3.11 -7.52
CA SER A 129 7.23 -2.75 -6.10
C SER A 129 8.29 -1.65 -5.88
N ASN A 130 8.87 -1.11 -6.95
CA ASN A 130 9.80 0.02 -6.95
C ASN A 130 9.33 1.16 -7.87
N ILE A 131 8.06 1.16 -8.32
CA ILE A 131 7.47 2.28 -9.07
C ILE A 131 6.64 3.14 -8.12
N PRO A 132 6.99 4.44 -7.96
CA PRO A 132 6.19 5.36 -7.20
C PRO A 132 4.82 5.60 -7.84
N ALA A 133 3.76 5.60 -7.01
CA ALA A 133 2.44 5.92 -7.48
C ALA A 133 2.30 7.42 -7.79
N THR A 134 1.64 7.68 -8.90
CA THR A 134 1.16 9.01 -9.32
C THR A 134 -0.36 9.05 -9.24
N ASN A 135 -0.98 10.22 -9.37
CA ASN A 135 -2.44 10.39 -9.28
C ASN A 135 -3.02 9.79 -7.99
N VAL A 136 -2.25 9.90 -6.89
CA VAL A 136 -2.63 9.34 -5.60
C VAL A 136 -3.81 10.11 -5.03
N SER A 137 -4.85 9.37 -4.65
CA SER A 137 -6.00 9.91 -3.94
C SER A 137 -6.41 8.96 -2.82
N HIS A 138 -6.98 9.53 -1.75
CA HIS A 138 -7.64 8.75 -0.71
C HIS A 138 -8.99 9.36 -0.39
N ALA A 139 -9.96 8.53 -0.02
CA ALA A 139 -11.32 8.95 0.24
C ALA A 139 -11.93 8.20 1.43
N THR A 140 -12.83 8.89 2.13
CA THR A 140 -13.73 8.31 3.14
C THR A 140 -15.14 8.63 2.70
N GLU A 141 -15.88 7.63 2.24
CA GLU A 141 -17.16 7.81 1.54
C GLU A 141 -18.24 6.95 2.18
N TRP A 142 -19.40 7.56 2.41
CA TRP A 142 -20.58 6.84 2.87
C TRP A 142 -21.43 6.40 1.67
N GLU A 143 -21.75 5.12 1.62
CA GLU A 143 -22.66 4.51 0.66
C GLU A 143 -23.80 3.86 1.45
N GLY A 144 -24.89 4.62 1.64
CA GLY A 144 -25.92 4.28 2.60
C GLY A 144 -25.35 4.22 4.02
N ASP A 145 -25.55 3.08 4.69
CA ASP A 145 -25.09 2.87 6.07
C ASP A 145 -23.68 2.27 6.18
N ARG A 146 -22.94 2.21 5.07
CA ARG A 146 -21.57 1.68 4.99
C ARG A 146 -20.61 2.82 4.72
N CYS A 147 -19.41 2.75 5.31
CA CYS A 147 -18.39 3.77 5.17
C CYS A 147 -17.11 3.13 4.66
N PHE A 148 -16.67 3.52 3.47
CA PHE A 148 -15.51 2.96 2.79
C PHE A 148 -14.29 3.86 2.91
N PHE A 149 -13.14 3.24 3.08
CA PHE A 149 -11.83 3.86 2.96
C PHE A 149 -11.16 3.36 1.70
N ARG A 150 -10.81 4.30 0.81
CA ARG A 150 -10.20 3.99 -0.49
C ARG A 150 -8.87 4.70 -0.61
N VAL A 151 -7.87 3.99 -1.15
CA VAL A 151 -6.59 4.56 -1.59
C VAL A 151 -6.37 4.14 -3.03
N LYS A 152 -6.19 5.11 -3.93
CA LYS A 152 -6.00 4.89 -5.37
C LYS A 152 -4.69 5.51 -5.82
N GLY A 153 -4.11 4.95 -6.88
CA GLY A 153 -2.93 5.50 -7.53
C GLY A 153 -2.58 4.72 -8.79
N GLU A 154 -1.62 5.28 -9.51
CA GLU A 154 -1.21 4.81 -10.83
C GLU A 154 0.30 4.57 -10.90
N MET A 155 0.68 3.37 -11.32
CA MET A 155 2.06 2.97 -11.54
C MET A 155 2.28 2.78 -13.03
N ARG A 156 3.22 3.55 -13.59
CA ARG A 156 3.55 3.51 -15.01
C ARG A 156 4.91 2.85 -15.20
N GLU A 157 4.93 1.75 -15.94
CA GLU A 157 6.16 1.10 -16.36
C GLU A 157 6.34 1.37 -17.85
N THR A 158 7.29 2.26 -18.16
CA THR A 158 7.53 2.71 -19.53
C THR A 158 9.00 2.81 -19.88
N SER A 159 9.34 2.55 -21.14
CA SER A 159 10.63 2.89 -21.74
C SER A 159 10.44 3.47 -23.15
N LEU A 160 11.35 4.34 -23.58
CA LEU A 160 11.27 4.96 -24.91
C LEU A 160 11.35 3.86 -25.99
N PHE A 161 10.34 3.80 -26.86
CA PHE A 161 10.19 2.77 -27.92
C PHE A 161 9.98 1.32 -27.45
N LYS A 162 9.74 1.10 -26.15
CA LYS A 162 9.43 -0.22 -25.59
C LYS A 162 8.10 -0.16 -24.80
N ASP A 163 8.05 -0.83 -23.65
CA ASP A 163 6.87 -1.00 -22.80
C ASP A 163 6.15 0.32 -22.53
N GLN A 164 4.83 0.25 -22.54
CA GLN A 164 3.95 1.37 -22.17
C GLN A 164 2.76 0.85 -21.39
N LEU A 165 3.02 0.39 -20.17
CA LEU A 165 1.99 -0.17 -19.30
C LEU A 165 1.63 0.80 -18.18
N LEU A 166 0.33 0.90 -17.91
CA LEU A 166 -0.24 1.67 -16.80
C LEU A 166 -1.04 0.70 -15.92
N LEU A 167 -0.63 0.55 -14.68
CA LEU A 167 -1.40 -0.13 -13.65
C LEU A 167 -2.14 0.91 -12.80
N GLN A 168 -3.46 0.86 -12.81
CA GLN A 168 -4.30 1.60 -11.87
C GLN A 168 -4.66 0.67 -10.72
N ARG A 169 -4.33 1.04 -9.49
CA ARG A 169 -4.62 0.22 -8.29
C ARG A 169 -5.57 0.98 -7.36
N MET A 170 -6.53 0.25 -6.81
CA MET A 170 -7.37 0.70 -5.70
C MET A 170 -7.29 -0.32 -4.57
N ILE A 171 -7.04 0.17 -3.36
CA ILE A 171 -7.15 -0.61 -2.13
C ILE A 171 -8.34 -0.04 -1.36
N GLU A 172 -9.27 -0.92 -1.00
CA GLU A 172 -10.51 -0.56 -0.34
C GLU A 172 -10.70 -1.40 0.93
N THR A 173 -11.24 -0.76 1.97
CA THR A 173 -11.74 -1.44 3.17
C THR A 173 -12.94 -0.68 3.72
N GLU A 174 -13.59 -1.21 4.75
CA GLU A 174 -14.79 -0.65 5.36
C GLU A 174 -14.56 -0.33 6.84
N LEU A 175 -15.20 0.75 7.31
CA LEU A 175 -15.27 1.07 8.73
C LEU A 175 -15.88 -0.10 9.53
N GLY A 176 -15.19 -0.53 10.58
CA GLY A 176 -15.65 -1.59 11.47
C GLY A 176 -15.42 -3.02 10.97
N ILE A 177 -14.77 -3.23 9.81
CA ILE A 177 -14.45 -4.58 9.33
C ILE A 177 -13.21 -5.15 10.04
N SER A 178 -13.27 -6.42 10.45
CA SER A 178 -12.16 -7.09 11.15
C SER A 178 -11.30 -8.00 10.26
N THR A 179 -11.70 -8.22 9.01
CA THR A 179 -11.06 -9.12 8.04
C THR A 179 -11.22 -8.58 6.63
#